data_AF-A0A151S687-F1
#
_entry.id   AF-A0A151S687-F1
#
_cell.length_a   1.000
_cell.length_b   1.000
_cell.length_c   1.000
_cell.angle_alpha   90.00
_cell.angle_beta   90.00
_cell.angle_gamma   90.00
#
_symmetry.space_group_name_H-M   'P 1'
#
loop_
_entity.id
_entity.type
_entity.pdbx_description
1 polymer ?
#
loop_
_entity_poly.entity_id
_entity_poly.type
_entity_poly.pdbx_seq_one_letter_code
_entity_poly.pdbx_strand_id
1 'polypeptide(L)'
;MGLKLEQFIFDAFPYAPTTALFEVLREEEFAPVKNANGSNVDTPDSAKLLVLRLHTRWVVAAGGFLTHSVPLYATGVEVSPLCSYAGENLEPICRGRTFHAPCEINYIKI
;
A
#
# COMPACT_ATOMS: atom_id res chain seq x y z
N MET A 1 -15.42 -9.06 37.63
CA MET A 1 -15.28 -7.96 36.65
C MET A 1 -13.79 -7.65 36.55
N GLY A 2 -13.21 -7.80 35.37
CA GLY A 2 -11.77 -7.56 35.15
C GLY A 2 -11.54 -6.17 34.58
N LEU A 3 -10.40 -5.55 34.92
CA LEU A 3 -9.94 -4.32 34.30
C LEU A 3 -8.70 -4.63 33.46
N LYS A 4 -8.61 -4.03 32.28
CA LYS A 4 -7.39 -4.00 31.46
C LYS A 4 -6.79 -2.60 31.58
N LEU A 5 -5.57 -2.51 32.09
CA LEU A 5 -4.85 -1.24 32.20
C LEU A 5 -3.85 -1.17 31.04
N GLU A 6 -3.97 -0.15 30.20
CA GLU A 6 -3.10 0.08 29.04
C GLU A 6 -2.60 1.54 29.09
N GLN A 7 -1.36 1.75 28.65
CA GLN A 7 -0.82 3.08 28.39
C GLN A 7 -0.72 3.28 26.87
N PHE A 8 -0.82 4.51 26.40
CA PHE A 8 -0.71 4.79 24.98
C PHE A 8 0.69 5.31 24.63
N ILE A 9 1.22 4.89 23.48
CA ILE A 9 2.54 5.31 23.02
C ILE A 9 2.66 6.85 22.87
N PHE A 10 1.55 7.51 22.54
CA PHE A 10 1.47 8.95 22.32
C PHE A 10 1.31 9.77 23.62
N ASP A 11 1.13 9.12 24.77
CA ASP A 11 1.21 9.79 26.08
C ASP A 11 2.63 10.34 26.33
N ALA A 12 3.62 9.93 25.53
CA ALA A 12 4.98 10.45 25.55
C ALA A 12 5.13 11.87 24.97
N PHE A 13 4.20 12.32 24.11
CA PHE A 13 4.35 13.59 23.36
C PHE A 13 4.53 14.84 24.25
N PRO A 14 3.84 15.01 25.39
CA PRO A 14 4.03 16.18 26.26
C PRO A 14 5.42 16.28 26.89
N TYR A 15 6.20 15.20 26.91
CA TYR A 15 7.55 15.19 27.48
C TYR A 15 8.63 15.59 26.46
N ALA A 16 8.29 15.67 25.18
CA ALA A 16 9.22 16.14 24.15
C ALA A 16 9.40 17.67 24.25
N PRO A 17 10.63 18.22 24.14
CA PRO A 17 10.84 19.66 24.10
C PRO A 17 10.11 20.35 22.94
N THR A 18 9.92 19.63 21.84
CA THR A 18 9.23 20.07 20.63
C THR A 18 8.56 18.89 19.95
N THR A 19 7.35 19.10 19.43
CA THR A 19 6.58 18.10 18.65
C THR A 19 6.22 18.69 17.30
N ALA A 20 6.41 17.93 16.23
CA ALA A 20 6.02 18.29 14.88
C ALA A 20 4.97 17.32 14.34
N LEU A 21 4.15 17.80 13.40
CA LEU A 21 3.16 17.00 12.68
C LEU A 21 3.54 16.96 11.20
N PHE A 22 3.40 15.79 10.59
CA PHE A 22 3.62 15.58 9.16
C PHE A 22 2.40 14.90 8.57
N GLU A 23 1.69 15.62 7.70
CA GLU A 23 0.51 15.12 7.01
C GLU A 23 0.92 14.40 5.72
N VAL A 24 0.23 13.30 5.42
CA VAL A 24 0.47 12.46 4.25
C VAL A 24 -0.84 12.06 3.59
N LEU A 25 -0.76 11.59 2.34
CA LEU A 25 -1.89 11.02 1.63
C LEU A 25 -2.19 9.61 2.17
N ARG A 26 -3.43 9.38 2.59
CA ARG A 26 -3.86 8.09 3.17
C ARG A 26 -3.61 6.93 2.21
N GLU A 27 -3.94 7.12 0.94
CA GLU A 27 -3.86 6.10 -0.09
C GLU A 27 -2.42 5.71 -0.46
N GLU A 28 -1.41 6.44 0.03
CA GLU A 28 0.01 6.14 -0.17
C GLU A 28 0.63 5.52 1.10
N GLU A 29 0.15 5.89 2.29
CA GLU A 29 0.86 5.61 3.55
C GLU A 29 0.05 4.81 4.58
N PHE A 30 -1.27 4.64 4.42
CA PHE A 30 -2.11 4.10 5.49
C PHE A 30 -3.26 3.19 5.04
N ALA A 31 -3.06 1.88 5.26
CA ALA A 31 -4.05 0.82 5.00
C ALA A 31 -4.14 -0.14 6.21
N PRO A 32 -4.82 0.24 7.31
CA PRO A 32 -4.85 -0.55 8.53
C PRO A 32 -5.71 -1.81 8.40
N VAL A 33 -5.32 -2.85 9.14
CA VAL A 33 -6.13 -4.06 9.34
C VAL A 33 -6.57 -4.12 10.80
N LYS A 34 -7.87 -3.97 11.03
CA LYS A 34 -8.52 -3.92 12.35
C LYS A 34 -9.67 -4.91 12.48
N ASN A 35 -10.34 -5.22 11.36
CA ASN A 35 -11.55 -6.01 11.32
C ASN A 35 -11.37 -7.27 10.46
N ALA A 36 -12.20 -8.29 10.69
CA ALA A 36 -12.24 -9.47 9.81
C ALA A 36 -12.94 -9.16 8.48
N ASN A 37 -12.63 -9.94 7.44
CA ASN A 37 -13.35 -9.89 6.17
C ASN A 37 -14.86 -10.10 6.40
N GLY A 38 -15.69 -9.34 5.66
CA GLY A 38 -17.14 -9.22 5.91
C GLY A 38 -17.53 -7.95 6.68
N SER A 39 -16.58 -7.26 7.32
CA SER A 39 -16.77 -5.88 7.78
C SER A 39 -16.63 -4.88 6.63
N ASN A 40 -17.15 -3.65 6.83
CA ASN A 40 -17.18 -2.63 5.79
C ASN A 40 -15.83 -1.96 5.49
N VAL A 41 -14.92 -1.86 6.48
CA VAL A 41 -13.65 -1.12 6.38
C VAL A 41 -12.54 -1.78 7.22
N ASP A 42 -11.29 -1.44 6.91
CA ASP A 42 -10.08 -1.84 7.65
C ASP A 42 -9.97 -3.38 7.84
N THR A 43 -10.29 -4.12 6.78
CA THR A 43 -10.18 -5.57 6.67
C THR A 43 -8.93 -5.99 5.87
N PRO A 44 -8.48 -7.25 5.96
CA PRO A 44 -7.44 -7.79 5.08
C PRO A 44 -7.69 -7.51 3.59
N ASP A 45 -8.92 -7.70 3.12
CA ASP A 45 -9.27 -7.46 1.71
C ASP A 45 -9.16 -5.97 1.35
N SER A 46 -9.62 -5.08 2.24
CA SER A 46 -9.52 -3.64 2.01
C SER A 46 -8.06 -3.16 1.96
N ALA A 47 -7.20 -3.68 2.85
CA ALA A 47 -5.78 -3.33 2.87
C ALA A 47 -5.04 -3.83 1.63
N LYS A 48 -5.29 -5.08 1.23
CA LYS A 48 -4.76 -5.65 -0.01
C LYS A 48 -5.14 -4.81 -1.23
N LEU A 49 -6.41 -4.40 -1.34
CA LEU A 49 -6.87 -3.59 -2.46
C LEU A 49 -6.24 -2.19 -2.47
N LEU A 50 -6.00 -1.57 -1.30
CA LEU A 50 -5.31 -0.28 -1.22
C LEU A 50 -3.87 -0.39 -1.74
N VAL A 51 -3.12 -1.41 -1.33
CA VAL A 51 -1.75 -1.66 -1.81
C VAL A 51 -1.73 -1.91 -3.33
N LEU A 52 -2.60 -2.79 -3.83
CA LEU A 52 -2.68 -3.09 -5.26
C LEU A 52 -3.02 -1.84 -6.10
N ARG A 53 -3.85 -0.92 -5.58
CA ARG A 53 -4.17 0.34 -6.25
C ARG A 53 -2.99 1.31 -6.26
N LEU A 54 -2.26 1.42 -5.16
CA LEU A 54 -1.03 2.22 -5.07
C LEU A 54 -0.01 1.74 -6.11
N HIS A 55 0.28 0.45 -6.12
CA HIS A 55 1.24 -0.17 -7.04
C HIS A 55 0.79 -0.08 -8.51
N THR A 56 -0.51 -0.22 -8.78
CA THR A 56 -1.10 0.01 -10.10
C THR A 56 -0.81 1.43 -10.59
N ARG A 57 -1.00 2.45 -9.74
CA ARG A 57 -0.66 3.84 -10.09
C ARG A 57 0.83 4.01 -10.37
N TRP A 58 1.70 3.37 -9.60
CA TRP A 58 3.15 3.43 -9.84
C TRP A 58 3.53 2.86 -11.21
N VAL A 59 2.98 1.68 -11.57
CA VAL A 59 3.24 1.05 -12.87
C VAL A 59 2.79 1.95 -14.03
N VAL A 60 1.60 2.55 -13.91
CA VAL A 60 1.08 3.49 -14.93
C VAL A 60 1.94 4.75 -15.01
N ALA A 61 2.33 5.33 -13.88
CA ALA A 61 3.21 6.50 -13.83
C ALA A 61 4.59 6.22 -14.46
N ALA A 62 5.10 4.99 -14.30
CA ALA A 62 6.35 4.53 -14.92
C ALA A 62 6.23 4.19 -16.42
N GLY A 63 5.07 4.45 -17.04
CA GLY A 63 4.82 4.23 -18.46
C GLY A 63 4.45 2.79 -18.83
N GLY A 64 4.04 1.97 -17.86
CA GLY A 64 3.45 0.66 -18.08
C GLY A 64 1.95 0.73 -18.38
N PHE A 65 1.43 -0.29 -19.05
CA PHE A 65 0.01 -0.44 -19.36
C PHE A 65 -0.57 -1.61 -18.59
N LEU A 66 -1.82 -1.49 -18.14
CA LEU A 66 -2.53 -2.59 -17.48
C LEU A 66 -3.64 -3.16 -18.35
N THR A 67 -3.73 -4.47 -18.37
CA THR A 67 -4.90 -5.22 -18.84
C THR A 67 -5.45 -6.04 -17.69
N HIS A 68 -6.75 -6.31 -17.69
CA HIS A 68 -7.41 -7.00 -16.59
C HIS A 68 -8.63 -7.76 -17.08
N SER A 69 -8.84 -8.96 -16.55
CA SER A 69 -10.06 -9.76 -16.83
C SER A 69 -11.20 -9.48 -15.85
N VAL A 70 -10.89 -8.78 -14.75
CA VAL A 70 -11.84 -8.38 -13.70
C VAL A 70 -11.70 -6.88 -13.44
N PRO A 71 -12.70 -6.20 -12.85
CA PRO A 71 -12.63 -4.76 -12.64
C PRO A 71 -11.41 -4.34 -11.79
N LEU A 72 -10.74 -3.23 -12.17
CA LEU A 72 -9.56 -2.70 -11.46
C LEU A 72 -9.83 -2.33 -10.00
N TYR A 73 -11.09 -2.11 -9.61
CA TYR A 73 -11.41 -1.90 -8.20
C TYR A 73 -11.24 -3.17 -7.34
N ALA A 74 -11.11 -4.34 -7.96
CA ALA A 74 -11.00 -5.67 -7.34
C ALA A 74 -9.70 -6.42 -7.70
N THR A 75 -8.78 -5.81 -8.45
CA THR A 75 -7.49 -6.40 -8.84
C THR A 75 -6.43 -5.32 -9.00
N GLY A 76 -5.18 -5.70 -9.25
CA GLY A 76 -4.12 -4.78 -9.58
C GLY A 76 -2.78 -5.48 -9.76
N VAL A 77 -1.72 -4.70 -9.72
CA VAL A 77 -0.35 -5.20 -9.73
C VAL A 77 0.22 -5.07 -8.32
N GLU A 78 1.00 -6.06 -7.89
CA GLU A 78 1.83 -5.94 -6.69
C GLU A 78 3.28 -5.70 -7.10
N VAL A 79 3.93 -4.69 -6.52
CA VAL A 79 5.34 -4.39 -6.72
C VAL A 79 6.08 -4.79 -5.45
N SER A 80 7.08 -5.66 -5.58
CA SER A 80 7.92 -6.03 -4.45
C SER A 80 8.65 -4.80 -3.90
N PRO A 81 8.71 -4.61 -2.57
CA PRO A 81 9.50 -3.53 -1.98
C PRO A 81 11.00 -3.56 -2.33
N LEU A 82 11.51 -4.69 -2.81
CA LEU A 82 12.89 -4.81 -3.31
C LEU A 82 13.07 -4.23 -4.72
N CYS A 83 11.99 -4.05 -5.48
CA CYS A 83 11.99 -3.39 -6.78
C CYS A 83 11.89 -1.87 -6.62
N SER A 84 11.01 -1.42 -5.73
CA SER A 84 10.66 -0.03 -5.53
C SER A 84 10.06 0.17 -4.14
N TYR A 85 10.51 1.21 -3.43
CA TYR A 85 10.03 1.54 -2.10
C TYR A 85 8.77 2.41 -2.14
N ALA A 86 8.78 3.44 -2.98
CA ALA A 86 7.73 4.46 -3.09
C ALA A 86 7.33 4.75 -4.56
N GLY A 87 7.58 3.82 -5.47
CA GLY A 87 7.24 3.93 -6.90
C GLY A 87 8.41 4.40 -7.79
N GLU A 88 9.59 4.65 -7.23
CA GLU A 88 10.81 4.99 -7.96
C GLU A 88 11.41 3.80 -8.72
N ASN A 89 12.23 4.08 -9.74
CA ASN A 89 13.03 3.10 -10.51
C ASN A 89 12.20 2.00 -11.22
N LEU A 90 10.93 2.25 -11.49
CA LEU A 90 10.06 1.31 -12.19
C LEU A 90 10.08 1.46 -13.71
N GLU A 91 10.56 2.57 -14.26
CA GLU A 91 10.59 2.83 -15.69
C GLU A 91 11.37 1.76 -16.48
N PRO A 92 12.56 1.29 -16.04
CA PRO A 92 13.28 0.23 -16.75
C PRO A 92 12.49 -1.10 -16.82
N ILE A 93 11.59 -1.32 -15.87
CA ILE A 93 10.78 -2.53 -15.76
C ILE A 93 9.44 -2.37 -16.48
N CYS A 94 8.83 -1.18 -16.45
CA CYS A 94 7.45 -0.96 -16.84
C CYS A 94 7.27 -0.28 -18.20
N ARG A 95 8.20 0.58 -18.60
CA ARG A 95 8.01 1.47 -19.75
C ARG A 95 7.72 0.70 -21.03
N GLY A 96 6.55 0.97 -21.63
CA GLY A 96 6.12 0.34 -22.89
C GLY A 96 5.68 -1.12 -22.75
N ARG A 97 5.61 -1.67 -21.53
CA ARG A 97 5.18 -3.04 -21.28
C ARG A 97 3.74 -3.09 -20.78
N THR A 98 3.06 -4.18 -21.11
CA THR A 98 1.70 -4.46 -20.67
C THR A 98 1.73 -5.54 -19.59
N PHE A 99 1.06 -5.27 -18.46
CA PHE A 99 0.91 -6.20 -17.34
C PHE A 99 -0.55 -6.64 -17.23
N HIS A 100 -0.78 -7.95 -17.20
CA HIS A 100 -2.12 -8.51 -17.08
C HIS A 100 -2.43 -8.84 -15.61
N ALA A 101 -3.30 -8.04 -14.98
CA ALA A 101 -3.67 -8.19 -13.58
C ALA A 101 -4.61 -9.39 -13.32
N PRO A 102 -4.50 -10.09 -12.17
CA PRO A 102 -3.52 -9.84 -11.10
C PRO A 102 -2.13 -10.36 -11.47
N CYS A 103 -1.09 -9.57 -11.20
CA CYS A 103 0.30 -9.99 -11.37
C CYS A 103 1.23 -9.33 -10.36
N GLU A 104 2.44 -9.83 -10.27
CA GLU A 104 3.48 -9.37 -9.35
C GLU A 104 4.74 -8.97 -10.12
N ILE A 105 5.39 -7.88 -9.69
CA ILE A 105 6.70 -7.42 -10.18
C ILE A 105 7.73 -7.70 -9.09
N ASN A 106 8.54 -8.72 -9.31
CA ASN A 106 9.58 -9.18 -8.39
C ASN A 106 10.98 -8.77 -8.84
N TYR A 107 11.89 -8.68 -7.87
CA TYR A 107 13.30 -8.42 -8.14
C TYR A 107 13.92 -9.64 -8.81
N ILE A 108 14.36 -9.50 -10.07
CA ILE A 108 15.11 -10.55 -10.76
C ILE A 108 16.58 -10.36 -10.38
N LYS A 109 17.10 -11.29 -9.57
CA LYS A 109 18.54 -11.41 -9.33
C LYS A 109 19.19 -11.88 -10.63
N ILE A 110 19.98 -11.02 -11.27
CA ILE A 110 20.84 -11.37 -12.42
C ILE A 110 21.92 -12.36 -11.94
#